data_AF-A0A948EC85-F1
#
_entry.id   AF-A0A948EC85-F1
#
_cell.length_a   1.000
_cell.length_b   1.000
_cell.length_c   1.000
_cell.angle_alpha   90.00
_cell.angle_beta   90.00
_cell.angle_gamma   90.00
#
_symmetry.space_group_name_H-M   'P 1'
#
loop_
_entity.id
_entity.type
_entity.pdbx_description
1 polymer ?
#
loop_
_entity_poly.entity_id
_entity_poly.type
_entity_poly.pdbx_seq_one_letter_code
_entity_poly.pdbx_strand_id
1 'polypeptide(L)'
;MGIKNFILSFLILFGAWLLLGGTLRSDVLIVGGVLALVVTVIFLRYPQALSTLKVNPRALLTLFVYFWVFLYEFIKLFGGFLFG
;
A
#
# COMPACT_ATOMS: atom_id res chain seq x y z
N MET A 1 13.82 14.75 7.27
CA MET A 1 12.70 13.95 6.73
C MET A 1 12.60 14.23 5.24
N GLY A 2 12.64 13.20 4.40
CA GLY A 2 12.60 13.41 2.95
C GLY A 2 11.16 13.59 2.46
N ILE A 3 10.95 14.53 1.54
CA ILE A 3 9.69 14.72 0.77
C ILE A 3 9.16 13.38 0.21
N LYS A 4 10.07 12.44 -0.09
CA LYS A 4 9.79 11.07 -0.50
C LYS A 4 8.80 10.35 0.42
N ASN A 5 9.02 10.36 1.74
CA ASN A 5 8.20 9.60 2.68
C ASN A 5 6.80 10.22 2.83
N PHE A 6 6.71 11.54 2.72
CA PHE A 6 5.43 12.26 2.70
C PHE A 6 4.59 11.84 1.49
N ILE A 7 5.19 11.91 0.30
CA ILE A 7 4.52 11.54 -0.96
C ILE A 7 4.08 10.08 -0.92
N LEU A 8 4.94 9.15 -0.48
CA LEU A 8 4.61 7.73 -0.35
C LEU A 8 3.44 7.49 0.60
N SER A 9 3.44 8.13 1.77
CA SER A 9 2.38 7.95 2.76
C SER A 9 1.05 8.44 2.21
N PHE A 10 1.04 9.64 1.61
CA PHE A 10 -0.14 10.18 0.93
C PHE A 10 -0.65 9.24 -0.17
N LEU A 11 0.25 8.71 -1.01
CA LEU A 11 -0.12 7.85 -2.13
C LEU A 11 -0.71 6.51 -1.67
N ILE A 12 -0.18 5.94 -0.59
CA ILE A 12 -0.72 4.70 0.01
C ILE A 12 -2.09 4.95 0.66
N LEU A 13 -2.23 6.02 1.44
CA LEU A 13 -3.49 6.40 2.09
C LEU A 13 -4.59 6.69 1.05
N PHE A 14 -4.26 7.48 0.03
CA PHE A 14 -5.19 7.80 -1.05
C PHE A 14 -5.50 6.56 -1.90
N GLY A 15 -4.49 5.73 -2.20
CA GLY A 15 -4.71 4.45 -2.88
C GLY A 15 -5.64 3.51 -2.10
N ALA A 16 -5.46 3.41 -0.79
CA ALA A 16 -6.35 2.63 0.08
C ALA A 16 -7.77 3.20 0.08
N TRP A 17 -7.93 4.53 0.11
CA TRP A 17 -9.24 5.18 -0.01
C TRP A 17 -9.94 4.82 -1.32
N LEU A 18 -9.23 4.85 -2.45
CA LEU A 18 -9.80 4.48 -3.75
C LEU A 18 -10.21 3.00 -3.81
N LEU A 19 -9.38 2.11 -3.26
CA LEU A 19 -9.65 0.67 -3.22
C LEU A 19 -10.87 0.34 -2.35
N LEU A 20 -11.04 1.05 -1.23
CA LEU A 20 -12.19 0.89 -0.34
C LEU A 20 -13.46 1.52 -0.92
N GLY A 21 -13.33 2.71 -1.51
CA GLY A 21 -14.46 3.46 -2.04
C GLY A 21 -15.01 2.88 -3.34
N GLY A 22 -14.18 2.26 -4.18
CA GLY A 22 -14.59 1.60 -5.43
C GLY A 22 -15.26 2.53 -6.46
N THR A 23 -15.30 3.84 -6.22
CA THR A 23 -15.93 4.83 -7.09
C THR A 23 -14.95 5.93 -7.47
N LEU A 24 -15.02 6.36 -8.72
CA LEU A 24 -14.19 7.44 -9.28
C LEU A 24 -14.99 8.72 -9.48
N ARG A 25 -16.03 8.94 -8.66
CA ARG A 25 -16.80 10.20 -8.70
C ARG A 25 -15.93 11.35 -8.21
N SER A 26 -16.02 12.49 -8.90
CA SER A 26 -15.29 13.72 -8.59
C SER A 26 -15.34 14.09 -7.11
N ASP A 27 -16.50 13.96 -6.52
CA ASP A 27 -16.82 14.40 -5.16
C ASP A 27 -16.08 13.52 -4.14
N VAL A 28 -16.05 12.22 -4.39
CA VAL A 28 -15.37 11.21 -3.55
C VAL A 28 -13.85 11.32 -3.68
N LEU A 29 -13.35 11.64 -4.88
CA LEU A 29 -11.93 11.86 -5.13
C LEU A 29 -11.41 13.08 -4.36
N ILE A 30 -12.14 14.19 -4.40
CA ILE A 30 -11.76 15.44 -3.71
C ILE A 30 -11.76 15.22 -2.19
N VAL A 31 -12.83 14.64 -1.64
CA VAL A 31 -12.93 14.37 -0.20
C VAL A 31 -11.84 13.41 0.26
N GLY A 32 -11.61 12.33 -0.49
CA GLY A 32 -10.55 11.36 -0.20
C GLY A 32 -9.15 11.98 -0.27
N GLY A 33 -8.90 12.83 -1.26
CA GLY A 33 -7.63 13.53 -1.42
C GLY A 33 -7.34 14.48 -0.25
N VAL A 34 -8.33 15.27 0.15
CA VAL A 34 -8.21 16.19 1.29
C VAL A 34 -7.99 15.41 2.60
N LEU A 35 -8.78 14.37 2.85
CA LEU A 35 -8.64 13.53 4.05
C LEU A 35 -7.27 12.84 4.10
N ALA A 36 -6.82 12.23 3.00
CA ALA A 36 -5.52 11.59 2.93
C ALA A 36 -4.38 12.58 3.20
N LEU A 37 -4.49 13.82 2.69
CA LEU A 37 -3.50 14.86 2.93
C LEU A 37 -3.47 15.29 4.40
N VAL A 38 -4.63 15.54 5.02
CA VAL A 38 -4.76 15.90 6.44
C VAL A 38 -4.18 14.80 7.32
N VAL A 39 -4.54 13.54 7.08
CA VAL A 39 -4.03 12.39 7.83
C VAL A 39 -2.51 12.27 7.67
N THR A 40 -2.00 12.44 6.44
CA THR A 40 -0.55 12.37 6.20
C THR A 40 0.20 13.45 6.98
N VAL A 41 -0.34 14.68 7.06
CA VAL A 41 0.24 15.79 7.83
C VAL A 41 0.21 15.52 9.33
N ILE A 42 -0.89 14.97 9.86
CA ILE A 42 -1.03 14.67 11.30
C ILE A 42 -0.08 13.55 11.73
N PHE A 43 0.03 12.48 10.92
CA PHE A 43 0.81 11.29 11.25
C PHE A 43 2.25 11.32 10.69
N LEU A 44 2.71 12.49 10.22
CA LEU A 44 4.02 12.71 9.62
C LEU A 44 5.21 12.31 10.51
N ARG A 45 4.97 12.16 11.82
CA ARG A 45 5.99 11.89 12.84
C ARG A 45 6.32 10.40 13.03
N TYR A 46 5.53 9.49 12.43
CA TYR A 46 5.74 8.04 12.50
C TYR A 46 6.24 7.36 11.20
N PRO A 47 7.10 7.97 10.36
CA PRO A 47 7.45 7.40 9.05
C PRO A 47 8.53 6.30 9.13
N GLN A 48 8.77 5.71 10.30
CA GLN A 48 9.88 4.77 10.50
C GLN A 48 9.79 3.57 9.56
N ALA A 49 8.58 3.02 9.37
CA ALA A 49 8.34 1.89 8.48
C ALA A 49 8.56 2.19 6.99
N LEU A 50 8.36 3.44 6.55
CA LEU A 50 8.53 3.84 5.15
C LEU A 50 9.93 4.36 4.84
N SER A 51 10.72 4.73 5.86
CA SER A 51 12.07 5.25 5.67
C SER A 51 13.05 4.21 5.09
N THR A 52 12.80 2.93 5.37
CA THR A 52 13.57 1.78 4.85
C THR A 52 13.11 1.33 3.47
N LEU A 53 11.95 1.81 3.00
CA LEU A 53 11.39 1.41 1.71
C LEU A 53 12.23 2.02 0.57
N LYS A 54 12.90 1.15 -0.19
CA LYS A 54 13.60 1.51 -1.42
C LYS A 54 12.62 1.38 -2.59
N VAL A 55 12.06 2.50 -3.04
CA VAL A 55 11.26 2.55 -4.26
C VAL A 55 12.20 2.42 -5.46
N ASN A 56 12.49 1.19 -5.85
CA ASN A 56 13.26 0.84 -7.05
C ASN A 56 12.34 0.02 -7.96
N PRO A 57 12.23 0.34 -9.26
CA PRO A 57 11.43 -0.44 -10.21
C PRO A 57 11.74 -1.94 -10.16
N ARG A 58 13.01 -2.31 -9.95
CA ARG A 58 13.42 -3.72 -9.79
C ARG A 58 12.80 -4.35 -8.55
N ALA A 59 12.75 -3.62 -7.43
CA ALA A 59 12.18 -4.11 -6.18
C ALA A 59 10.66 -4.33 -6.29
N LEU A 60 9.94 -3.49 -7.06
CA LEU A 60 8.52 -3.66 -7.35
C LEU A 60 8.25 -4.93 -8.17
N LEU A 61 9.06 -5.20 -9.20
CA LEU A 61 8.94 -6.44 -9.97
C LEU A 61 9.24 -7.67 -9.12
N THR A 62 10.29 -7.62 -8.30
CA THR A 62 10.60 -8.71 -7.37
C THR A 62 9.46 -8.94 -6.38
N LEU A 63 8.88 -7.89 -5.81
CA LEU A 63 7.72 -7.97 -4.93
C LEU A 63 6.56 -8.72 -5.61
N PHE A 64 6.25 -8.37 -6.87
CA PHE A 64 5.17 -9.00 -7.63
C PHE A 64 5.42 -10.50 -7.86
N VAL A 65 6.63 -10.88 -8.26
CA VAL A 65 7.00 -12.29 -8.46
C VAL A 65 6.94 -13.07 -7.15
N TYR A 66 7.54 -12.53 -6.07
CA TYR A 66 7.54 -13.18 -4.76
C TYR A 66 6.13 -13.28 -4.17
N PHE A 67 5.26 -12.30 -4.40
CA PHE A 67 3.87 -12.38 -3.99
C PHE A 67 3.16 -13.57 -4.64
N TRP A 68 3.44 -13.85 -5.92
CA TRP A 68 2.86 -15.00 -6.61
C TRP A 68 3.37 -16.34 -6.09
N VAL A 69 4.69 -16.44 -5.86
CA VAL A 69 5.31 -17.64 -5.26
C VAL A 69 4.76 -17.87 -3.86
N PHE A 70 4.64 -16.81 -3.05
CA PHE A 70 4.06 -16.88 -1.71
C PHE A 70 2.61 -17.37 -1.77
N LEU A 71 1.79 -16.86 -2.70
CA LEU A 71 0.40 -17.28 -2.83
C LEU A 71 0.28 -18.76 -3.23
N TYR A 72 1.14 -19.23 -4.13
CA TYR A 72 1.20 -20.64 -4.52
C TYR A 72 1.56 -21.54 -3.34
N GLU A 73 2.64 -21.21 -2.62
CA GLU A 73 3.08 -21.98 -1.44
C GLU A 73 2.05 -21.91 -0.30
N PHE A 74 1.39 -20.76 -0.11
CA PHE A 74 0.32 -20.60 0.88
C PHE A 74 -0.86 -21.53 0.58
N ILE A 75 -1.32 -21.58 -0.67
CA ILE A 75 -2.42 -22.49 -1.07
C ILE A 75 -1.99 -23.95 -0.95
N LYS A 76 -0.76 -24.30 -1.33
CA LYS A 76 -0.23 -25.66 -1.20
C LYS A 76 -0.13 -26.11 0.25
N LEU A 77 0.41 -25.26 1.13
CA LEU A 77 0.56 -25.54 2.55
C LEU A 77 -0.80 -25.64 3.25
N PHE A 78 -1.69 -24.68 2.98
CA PHE A 78 -3.03 -24.65 3.60
C PHE A 78 -3.95 -25.74 3.04
N GLY A 79 -3.89 -26.01 1.74
CA GLY A 79 -4.63 -27.10 1.10
C GLY A 79 -4.13 -28.48 1.53
N GLY A 80 -2.81 -28.64 1.73
CA GLY A 80 -2.23 -29.86 2.29
C GLY A 80 -2.62 -30.11 3.75
N PHE A 81 -2.94 -29.07 4.51
CA PHE A 81 -3.40 -29.17 5.91
C PHE A 81 -4.90 -29.50 6.04
N LEU A 82 -5.72 -29.19 5.04
CA LEU A 82 -7.18 -29.46 5.05
C LEU A 82 -7.56 -30.85 4.54
N PHE A 83 -6.68 -31.51 3.79
CA PHE A 83 -6.92 -32.81 3.14
C PHE A 83 -5.94 -33.93 3.52
N GLY A 84 -5.06 -33.69 4.50
CA GLY A 84 -4.16 -34.69 5.08
C GLY A 84 -4.52 -34.97 6.54
#